data_AF-A0A2U1AGS2-F1
#
_entry.id   AF-A0A2U1AGS2-F1
#
_cell.length_a   1.000
_cell.length_b   1.000
_cell.length_c   1.000
_cell.angle_alpha   90.00
_cell.angle_beta   90.00
_cell.angle_gamma   90.00
#
_symmetry.space_group_name_H-M   'P 1'
#
loop_
_entity.id
_entity.type
_entity.pdbx_description
1 polymer ?
#
loop_
_entity_poly.entity_id
_entity_poly.type
_entity_poly.pdbx_seq_one_letter_code
_entity_poly.pdbx_strand_id
1 'polypeptide(L)'
;MKKGTIIHVVVMVVAVIAGTMLAIKLNNDQRALIPEKAELAAIPVGGFHKFAADVEWMLFVNYMGSLSTVDESNVEDVIGRLERLIALDPNLDKLYKDGVSSIAIQDPEKSIELLKKACNNSQLQNNSEIPFYTGFVMVQHLKPANYKEAVDYFKMAAERSGGLQEMKRHYWGYYYRTRAKLLAQAENMDERLALAEILYNELQSERFTGSAGAAGMDGSSIDIKDRLFRALKDIKTPSEDYTPTKQVLDRASEISQKVFADAHLCLNCIQPYGPGESFCTACGTAVQVWGQCNKCHKTIAGAKYCPYCGTAAATK
;
A
#
# COMPACT_ATOMS: atom_id res chain seq x y z
N MET A 1 16.61 -50.00 -36.46
CA MET A 1 16.76 -48.54 -36.74
C MET A 1 17.87 -48.33 -37.75
N LYS A 2 17.69 -47.45 -38.75
CA LYS A 2 18.76 -47.15 -39.73
C LYS A 2 19.94 -46.49 -38.99
N LYS A 3 21.19 -46.88 -39.29
CA LYS A 3 22.41 -46.37 -38.62
C LYS A 3 22.45 -44.84 -38.56
N GLY A 4 21.97 -44.15 -39.61
CA GLY A 4 21.89 -42.69 -39.64
C GLY A 4 21.00 -42.08 -38.55
N THR A 5 19.87 -42.72 -38.23
CA THR A 5 18.95 -42.25 -37.17
C THR A 5 19.58 -42.40 -35.79
N ILE A 6 20.33 -43.50 -35.56
CA ILE A 6 21.05 -43.72 -34.29
C ILE A 6 22.13 -42.64 -34.10
N ILE A 7 22.89 -42.34 -35.15
CA ILE A 7 23.94 -41.30 -35.09
C ILE A 7 23.33 -39.92 -34.79
N HIS A 8 22.21 -39.56 -35.43
CA HIS A 8 21.54 -38.28 -35.16
C HIS A 8 21.02 -38.17 -33.73
N VAL A 9 20.43 -39.26 -33.20
CA VAL A 9 19.99 -39.31 -31.80
C VAL A 9 21.17 -39.16 -30.85
N VAL A 10 22.29 -39.86 -31.10
CA VAL A 10 23.50 -39.75 -30.29
C VAL A 10 24.07 -38.32 -30.34
N VAL A 11 24.13 -37.70 -31.51
CA VAL A 11 24.61 -36.31 -31.65
C VAL A 11 23.69 -35.33 -30.92
N MET A 12 22.36 -35.49 -30.98
CA MET A 12 21.43 -34.68 -30.19
C MET A 12 21.67 -34.86 -28.69
N VAL A 13 21.80 -36.09 -28.20
CA VAL A 13 22.03 -36.37 -26.77
C VAL A 13 23.36 -35.76 -26.32
N VAL A 14 24.44 -35.92 -27.09
CA VAL A 14 25.74 -35.32 -26.79
C VAL A 14 25.67 -33.79 -26.79
N ALA A 15 24.96 -33.19 -27.74
CA ALA A 15 24.76 -31.75 -27.79
C ALA A 15 23.98 -31.22 -26.57
N VAL A 16 22.94 -31.94 -26.13
CA VAL A 16 22.18 -31.60 -24.92
C VAL A 16 23.06 -31.71 -23.68
N ILE A 17 23.86 -32.77 -23.55
CA ILE A 17 24.78 -32.95 -22.42
C ILE A 17 25.84 -31.84 -22.41
N ALA A 18 26.49 -31.56 -23.55
CA ALA A 18 27.50 -30.52 -23.65
C ALA A 18 26.92 -29.13 -23.36
N GLY A 19 25.73 -28.83 -23.89
CA GLY A 19 24.99 -27.60 -23.58
C GLY A 19 24.63 -27.48 -22.11
N THR A 20 24.24 -28.59 -21.48
CA THR A 20 23.94 -28.64 -20.04
C THR A 20 25.21 -28.38 -19.20
N MET A 21 26.34 -29.00 -19.54
CA MET A 21 27.62 -28.76 -18.86
C MET A 21 28.09 -27.32 -19.01
N LEU A 22 27.98 -26.75 -20.21
CA LEU A 22 28.32 -25.36 -20.47
C LEU A 22 27.41 -24.40 -19.67
N ALA A 23 26.10 -24.69 -19.63
CA ALA A 23 25.15 -23.91 -18.86
C ALA A 23 25.42 -24.01 -17.35
N ILE A 24 25.78 -25.18 -16.83
CA ILE A 24 26.16 -25.34 -15.42
C ILE A 24 27.40 -24.49 -15.11
N LYS A 25 28.43 -24.55 -15.96
CA LYS A 25 29.66 -23.76 -15.78
C LYS A 25 29.36 -22.26 -15.83
N LEU A 26 28.64 -21.80 -16.86
CA LEU A 26 28.24 -20.40 -17.00
C LEU A 26 27.36 -19.93 -15.84
N ASN A 27 26.46 -20.78 -15.32
CA ASN A 27 25.63 -20.43 -14.18
C ASN A 27 26.48 -20.30 -12.90
N ASN A 28 27.45 -21.18 -12.68
CA ASN A 28 28.40 -21.06 -11.56
C ASN A 28 29.27 -19.80 -11.67
N ASP A 29 29.78 -19.49 -12.86
CA ASP A 29 30.56 -18.27 -13.11
C ASP A 29 29.69 -17.01 -12.93
N GLN A 30 28.43 -17.03 -13.37
CA GLN A 30 27.47 -15.95 -13.13
C GLN A 30 27.13 -15.80 -11.65
N ARG A 31 27.01 -16.90 -10.89
CA ARG A 31 26.78 -16.85 -9.43
C ARG A 31 27.98 -16.25 -8.68
N ALA A 32 29.20 -16.48 -9.16
CA ALA A 32 30.41 -15.86 -8.60
C ALA A 32 30.46 -14.35 -8.85
N LEU A 33 29.89 -13.87 -9.96
CA LEU A 33 29.85 -12.45 -10.33
C LEU A 33 28.59 -11.72 -9.81
N ILE A 34 27.49 -12.44 -9.63
CA ILE A 34 26.19 -11.94 -9.18
C ILE A 34 25.68 -12.90 -8.09
N PRO A 35 26.05 -12.68 -6.82
CA PRO A 35 25.66 -13.56 -5.71
C PRO A 35 24.14 -13.71 -5.59
N GLU A 36 23.38 -12.65 -5.90
CA GLU A 36 21.91 -12.64 -5.89
C GLU A 36 21.31 -13.69 -6.84
N LYS A 37 21.98 -14.06 -7.94
CA LYS A 37 21.51 -15.09 -8.87
C LYS A 37 21.53 -16.50 -8.26
N ALA A 38 22.36 -16.74 -7.24
CA ALA A 38 22.42 -18.02 -6.55
C ALA A 38 21.13 -18.30 -5.75
N GLU A 39 20.47 -17.26 -5.27
CA GLU A 39 19.20 -17.36 -4.53
C GLU A 39 17.99 -17.46 -5.46
N LEU A 40 18.12 -17.00 -6.70
CA LEU A 40 16.99 -16.75 -7.59
C LEU A 40 16.71 -17.92 -8.56
N ALA A 41 17.72 -18.54 -9.19
CA ALA A 41 17.48 -19.64 -10.13
C ALA A 41 18.30 -20.89 -9.79
N ALA A 42 17.61 -21.94 -9.29
CA ALA A 42 18.24 -23.15 -8.77
C ALA A 42 18.41 -24.26 -9.82
N ILE A 43 17.57 -24.31 -10.86
CA ILE A 43 17.49 -25.47 -11.77
C ILE A 43 18.31 -25.24 -13.05
N PRO A 44 19.34 -26.05 -13.34
CA PRO A 44 20.16 -25.92 -14.55
C PRO A 44 19.47 -26.55 -15.77
N VAL A 45 18.57 -25.83 -16.43
CA VAL A 45 17.86 -26.30 -17.64
C VAL A 45 18.53 -25.82 -18.93
N GLY A 46 19.86 -25.77 -19.00
CA GLY A 46 20.55 -25.44 -20.26
C GLY A 46 20.25 -24.05 -20.86
N GLY A 47 19.74 -23.11 -20.08
CA GLY A 47 19.25 -21.81 -20.58
C GLY A 47 17.74 -21.76 -20.91
N PHE A 48 17.04 -22.90 -20.92
CA PHE A 48 15.59 -23.00 -21.17
C PHE A 48 14.71 -22.76 -19.93
N HIS A 49 15.28 -22.26 -18.84
CA HIS A 49 14.57 -21.98 -17.59
C HIS A 49 13.30 -21.15 -17.78
N LYS A 50 13.33 -20.09 -18.62
CA LYS A 50 12.15 -19.29 -18.97
C LYS A 50 11.06 -20.10 -19.69
N PHE A 51 11.46 -20.85 -20.72
CA PHE A 51 10.51 -21.72 -21.45
C PHE A 51 9.90 -22.79 -20.54
N ALA A 52 10.71 -23.41 -19.69
CA ALA A 52 10.24 -24.38 -18.70
C ALA A 52 9.29 -23.71 -17.68
N ALA A 53 9.59 -22.50 -17.23
CA ALA A 53 8.71 -21.73 -16.36
C ALA A 53 7.37 -21.42 -17.02
N ASP A 54 7.35 -21.03 -18.31
CA ASP A 54 6.11 -20.78 -19.06
C ASP A 54 5.25 -22.05 -19.16
N VAL A 55 5.86 -23.20 -19.46
CA VAL A 55 5.16 -24.49 -19.52
C VAL A 55 4.61 -24.88 -18.14
N GLU A 56 5.44 -24.81 -17.10
CA GLU A 56 5.00 -25.10 -15.73
C GLU A 56 3.92 -24.11 -15.27
N TRP A 57 3.94 -22.86 -15.73
CA TRP A 57 2.94 -21.85 -15.38
C TRP A 57 1.59 -22.20 -16.00
N MET A 58 1.59 -22.63 -17.27
CA MET A 58 0.36 -23.13 -17.91
C MET A 58 -0.19 -24.37 -17.20
N LEU A 59 0.67 -25.30 -16.79
CA LEU A 59 0.27 -26.49 -16.03
C LEU A 59 -0.28 -26.12 -14.66
N PHE A 60 0.36 -25.17 -13.97
CA PHE A 60 -0.09 -24.64 -12.69
C PHE A 60 -1.45 -23.99 -12.79
N VAL A 61 -1.67 -23.10 -13.77
CA VAL A 61 -2.96 -22.44 -14.00
C VAL A 61 -4.06 -23.46 -14.30
N ASN A 62 -3.77 -24.50 -15.11
CA ASN A 62 -4.73 -25.56 -15.39
C ASN A 62 -5.08 -26.38 -14.14
N TYR A 63 -4.06 -26.72 -13.32
CA TYR A 63 -4.26 -27.41 -12.05
C TYR A 63 -5.11 -26.57 -11.07
N MET A 64 -4.76 -25.29 -10.90
CA MET A 64 -5.54 -24.35 -10.09
C MET A 64 -6.98 -24.24 -10.58
N GLY A 65 -7.20 -24.26 -11.90
CA GLY A 65 -8.54 -24.26 -12.51
C GLY A 65 -9.34 -25.54 -12.32
N SER A 66 -8.69 -26.67 -11.96
CA SER A 66 -9.39 -27.91 -11.61
C SER A 66 -9.74 -28.01 -10.13
N LEU A 67 -9.20 -27.12 -9.29
CA LEU A 67 -9.55 -27.04 -7.87
C LEU A 67 -10.77 -26.13 -7.67
N SER A 68 -11.64 -26.49 -6.73
CA SER A 68 -12.73 -25.58 -6.31
C SER A 68 -12.21 -24.49 -5.37
N THR A 69 -11.26 -24.83 -4.50
CA THR A 69 -10.57 -23.91 -3.60
C THR A 69 -9.23 -24.50 -3.19
N VAL A 70 -8.31 -23.66 -2.72
CA VAL A 70 -7.10 -24.11 -2.02
C VAL A 70 -7.47 -24.39 -0.57
N ASP A 71 -7.15 -25.59 -0.09
CA ASP A 71 -7.44 -26.05 1.27
C ASP A 71 -6.35 -27.00 1.81
N GLU A 72 -6.51 -27.45 3.05
CA GLU A 72 -5.57 -28.34 3.73
C GLU A 72 -5.25 -29.62 2.94
N SER A 73 -6.16 -30.08 2.07
CA SER A 73 -5.96 -31.30 1.28
C SER A 73 -5.04 -31.12 0.07
N ASN A 74 -4.84 -29.88 -0.39
CA ASN A 74 -4.16 -29.59 -1.65
C ASN A 74 -3.10 -28.48 -1.57
N VAL A 75 -3.02 -27.75 -0.47
CA VAL A 75 -2.11 -26.60 -0.30
C VAL A 75 -0.65 -26.99 -0.47
N GLU A 76 -0.23 -28.17 0.02
CA GLU A 76 1.15 -28.64 -0.12
C GLU A 76 1.54 -28.86 -1.60
N ASP A 77 0.63 -29.43 -2.41
CA ASP A 77 0.85 -29.62 -3.84
C ASP A 77 0.92 -28.29 -4.59
N VAL A 78 0.07 -27.32 -4.21
CA VAL A 78 0.09 -25.96 -4.77
C VAL A 78 1.43 -25.29 -4.43
N ILE A 79 1.88 -25.36 -3.18
CA ILE A 79 3.17 -24.83 -2.73
C ILE A 79 4.31 -25.46 -3.52
N GLY A 80 4.37 -26.78 -3.65
CA GLY A 80 5.46 -27.46 -4.37
C GLY A 80 5.55 -27.04 -5.84
N ARG A 81 4.41 -26.80 -6.50
CA ARG A 81 4.37 -26.26 -7.87
C ARG A 81 4.84 -24.81 -7.93
N LEU A 82 4.41 -23.97 -6.99
CA LEU A 82 4.85 -22.58 -6.90
C LEU A 82 6.36 -22.49 -6.67
N GLU A 83 6.92 -23.29 -5.76
CA GLU A 83 8.36 -23.31 -5.49
C GLU A 83 9.16 -23.74 -6.72
N ARG A 84 8.69 -24.75 -7.45
CA ARG A 84 9.31 -25.15 -8.73
C ARG A 84 9.29 -24.00 -9.74
N LEU A 85 8.16 -23.30 -9.86
CA LEU A 85 8.02 -22.16 -10.75
C LEU A 85 8.98 -21.02 -10.38
N ILE A 86 9.05 -20.67 -9.09
CA ILE A 86 9.96 -19.63 -8.58
C ILE A 86 11.40 -20.04 -8.87
N ALA A 87 11.76 -21.31 -8.68
CA ALA A 87 13.11 -21.81 -8.95
C ALA A 87 13.51 -21.77 -10.43
N LEU A 88 12.54 -21.80 -11.35
CA LEU A 88 12.74 -21.69 -12.79
C LEU A 88 12.77 -20.23 -13.25
N ASP A 89 11.82 -19.42 -12.79
CA ASP A 89 11.73 -18.00 -13.10
C ASP A 89 11.35 -17.15 -11.87
N PRO A 90 12.35 -16.71 -11.09
CA PRO A 90 12.15 -15.87 -9.91
C PRO A 90 11.79 -14.42 -10.25
N ASN A 91 11.85 -14.04 -11.53
CA ASN A 91 11.55 -12.70 -12.01
C ASN A 91 10.13 -12.61 -12.58
N LEU A 92 9.37 -13.71 -12.55
CA LEU A 92 7.98 -13.74 -12.99
C LEU A 92 7.09 -13.10 -11.92
N ASP A 93 6.84 -11.80 -12.04
CA ASP A 93 6.09 -11.03 -11.04
C ASP A 93 4.65 -11.54 -10.81
N LYS A 94 3.98 -11.99 -11.87
CA LYS A 94 2.64 -12.57 -11.83
C LYS A 94 2.54 -13.81 -10.93
N LEU A 95 3.62 -14.58 -10.81
CA LEU A 95 3.70 -15.76 -9.95
C LEU A 95 3.51 -15.39 -8.48
N TYR A 96 4.11 -14.29 -8.04
CA TYR A 96 3.98 -13.80 -6.67
C TYR A 96 2.63 -13.17 -6.41
N LYS A 97 2.11 -12.42 -7.38
CA LYS A 97 0.81 -11.78 -7.25
C LYS A 97 -0.35 -12.79 -7.23
N ASP A 98 -0.45 -13.63 -8.25
CA ASP A 98 -1.61 -14.49 -8.45
C ASP A 98 -1.38 -15.88 -7.84
N GLY A 99 -0.17 -16.42 -8.00
CA GLY A 99 0.19 -17.73 -7.48
C GLY A 99 0.33 -17.73 -5.96
N VAL A 100 1.24 -16.94 -5.40
CA VAL A 100 1.48 -16.95 -3.95
C VAL A 100 0.27 -16.43 -3.16
N SER A 101 -0.50 -15.47 -3.68
CA SER A 101 -1.74 -15.04 -2.99
C SER A 101 -2.80 -16.16 -2.90
N SER A 102 -2.76 -17.17 -3.76
CA SER A 102 -3.72 -18.29 -3.73
C SER A 102 -3.57 -19.18 -2.50
N ILE A 103 -2.39 -19.20 -1.87
CA ILE A 103 -2.11 -19.97 -0.66
C ILE A 103 -2.19 -19.10 0.62
N ALA A 104 -2.42 -17.79 0.51
CA ALA A 104 -2.33 -16.83 1.63
C ALA A 104 -3.27 -17.12 2.81
N ILE A 105 -4.42 -17.74 2.56
CA ILE A 105 -5.38 -18.08 3.62
C ILE A 105 -4.95 -19.37 4.34
N GLN A 106 -4.51 -20.38 3.59
CA GLN A 106 -4.23 -21.71 4.13
C GLN A 106 -2.81 -21.85 4.67
N ASP A 107 -1.85 -21.19 4.05
CA ASP A 107 -0.47 -21.11 4.52
C ASP A 107 0.06 -19.67 4.42
N PRO A 108 -0.36 -18.80 5.37
CA PRO A 108 0.08 -17.41 5.40
C PRO A 108 1.59 -17.28 5.65
N GLU A 109 2.18 -18.18 6.44
CA GLU A 109 3.61 -18.15 6.75
C GLU A 109 4.44 -18.41 5.50
N LYS A 110 4.11 -19.45 4.73
CA LYS A 110 4.79 -19.75 3.48
C LYS A 110 4.58 -18.67 2.44
N SER A 111 3.38 -18.11 2.37
CA SER A 111 3.07 -16.99 1.48
C SER A 111 3.97 -15.80 1.75
N ILE A 112 4.14 -15.45 3.03
CA ILE A 112 5.02 -14.37 3.45
C ILE A 112 6.47 -14.71 3.13
N GLU A 113 6.94 -15.94 3.38
CA GLU A 113 8.29 -16.37 3.04
C GLU A 113 8.60 -16.12 1.55
N LEU A 114 7.72 -16.57 0.65
CA LEU A 114 7.90 -16.44 -0.79
C LEU A 114 7.82 -14.98 -1.26
N LEU A 115 6.88 -14.20 -0.72
CA LEU A 115 6.74 -12.77 -1.06
C LEU A 115 7.92 -11.94 -0.55
N LYS A 116 8.48 -12.24 0.63
CA LYS A 116 9.67 -11.57 1.17
C LYS A 116 10.89 -11.77 0.25
N LYS A 117 11.09 -12.99 -0.25
CA LYS A 117 12.15 -13.27 -1.24
C LYS A 117 11.98 -12.40 -2.48
N ALA A 118 10.75 -12.26 -2.98
CA ALA A 118 10.45 -11.42 -4.13
C ALA A 118 10.65 -9.91 -3.86
N CYS A 119 10.33 -9.43 -2.65
CA CYS A 119 10.62 -8.05 -2.26
C CYS A 119 12.11 -7.73 -2.35
N ASN A 120 12.99 -8.68 -2.05
CA ASN A 120 14.44 -8.50 -2.07
C ASN A 120 15.07 -8.73 -3.46
N ASN A 121 14.30 -9.18 -4.45
CA ASN A 121 14.79 -9.40 -5.81
C ASN A 121 15.03 -8.07 -6.53
N SER A 122 16.27 -7.82 -6.96
CA SER A 122 16.68 -6.60 -7.67
C SER A 122 15.93 -6.37 -8.98
N GLN A 123 15.47 -7.44 -9.65
CA GLN A 123 14.70 -7.36 -10.90
C GLN A 123 13.23 -7.01 -10.67
N LEU A 124 12.72 -7.14 -9.45
CA LEU A 124 11.32 -6.88 -9.09
C LEU A 124 11.14 -5.58 -8.30
N GLN A 125 12.18 -4.74 -8.18
CA GLN A 125 12.15 -3.51 -7.39
C GLN A 125 11.10 -2.50 -7.86
N ASN A 126 10.72 -2.52 -9.15
CA ASN A 126 9.68 -1.64 -9.69
C ASN A 126 8.26 -2.18 -9.43
N ASN A 127 8.12 -3.41 -8.93
CA ASN A 127 6.82 -3.96 -8.59
C ASN A 127 6.44 -3.56 -7.16
N SER A 128 5.46 -2.66 -7.06
CA SER A 128 4.91 -2.16 -5.80
C SER A 128 3.86 -3.09 -5.18
N GLU A 129 3.30 -4.01 -5.95
CA GLU A 129 2.21 -4.88 -5.50
C GLU A 129 2.72 -6.01 -4.62
N ILE A 130 3.89 -6.58 -4.94
CA ILE A 130 4.53 -7.62 -4.13
C ILE A 130 4.65 -7.21 -2.65
N PRO A 131 5.31 -6.09 -2.29
CA PRO A 131 5.39 -5.67 -0.90
C PRO A 131 4.01 -5.30 -0.31
N PHE A 132 3.07 -4.78 -1.10
CA PHE A 132 1.72 -4.54 -0.60
C PHE A 132 1.05 -5.84 -0.14
N TYR A 133 1.11 -6.89 -0.97
CA TYR A 133 0.56 -8.20 -0.60
C TYR A 133 1.32 -8.83 0.57
N THR A 134 2.64 -8.65 0.68
CA THR A 134 3.40 -9.09 1.85
C THR A 134 2.84 -8.52 3.15
N GLY A 135 2.65 -7.19 3.20
CA GLY A 135 2.05 -6.53 4.36
C GLY A 135 0.59 -6.94 4.57
N PHE A 136 -0.17 -7.12 3.49
CA PHE A 136 -1.57 -7.52 3.57
C PHE A 136 -1.76 -8.90 4.20
N VAL A 137 -1.00 -9.91 3.77
CA VAL A 137 -1.05 -11.26 4.34
C VAL A 137 -0.67 -11.23 5.83
N MET A 138 0.34 -10.43 6.21
CA MET A 138 0.76 -10.26 7.60
C MET A 138 -0.32 -9.71 8.52
N VAL A 139 -1.19 -8.83 8.02
CA VAL A 139 -2.23 -8.20 8.85
C VAL A 139 -3.57 -8.92 8.80
N GLN A 140 -3.89 -9.61 7.70
CA GLN A 140 -5.20 -10.26 7.51
C GLN A 140 -5.20 -11.76 7.82
N HIS A 141 -4.12 -12.47 7.49
CA HIS A 141 -4.11 -13.93 7.48
C HIS A 141 -3.22 -14.55 8.56
N LEU A 142 -2.16 -13.86 9.01
CA LEU A 142 -1.42 -14.30 10.19
C LEU A 142 -2.25 -14.14 11.47
N LYS A 143 -2.17 -15.14 12.36
CA LYS A 143 -2.76 -15.10 13.69
C LYS A 143 -1.72 -15.47 14.76
N PRO A 144 -1.32 -14.52 15.63
CA PRO A 144 -1.72 -13.11 15.66
C PRO A 144 -1.17 -12.32 14.45
N ALA A 145 -1.87 -11.25 14.07
CA ALA A 145 -1.45 -10.36 13.00
C ALA A 145 -0.10 -9.68 13.32
N ASN A 146 0.78 -9.57 12.32
CA ASN A 146 2.10 -8.96 12.47
C ASN A 146 2.11 -7.53 11.92
N TYR A 147 1.53 -6.59 12.67
CA TYR A 147 1.51 -5.18 12.29
C TYR A 147 2.91 -4.55 12.26
N LYS A 148 3.80 -4.97 13.16
CA LYS A 148 5.13 -4.37 13.33
C LYS A 148 5.96 -4.48 12.06
N GLU A 149 6.00 -5.67 11.47
CA GLU A 149 6.74 -5.92 10.24
C GLU A 149 5.98 -5.43 9.00
N ALA A 150 4.64 -5.52 9.00
CA ALA A 150 3.82 -5.11 7.85
C ALA A 150 3.96 -3.62 7.50
N VAL A 151 4.24 -2.74 8.48
CA VAL A 151 4.45 -1.29 8.25
C VAL A 151 5.54 -1.06 7.19
N ASP A 152 6.66 -1.76 7.28
CA ASP A 152 7.80 -1.56 6.39
C ASP A 152 7.46 -2.01 4.96
N TYR A 153 6.68 -3.07 4.82
CA TYR A 153 6.22 -3.55 3.52
C TYR A 153 5.18 -2.62 2.88
N PHE A 154 4.24 -2.06 3.64
CA PHE A 154 3.31 -1.06 3.09
C PHE A 154 4.03 0.23 2.69
N LYS A 155 5.05 0.64 3.46
CA LYS A 155 5.91 1.78 3.09
C LYS A 155 6.67 1.51 1.78
N MET A 156 7.32 0.34 1.70
CA MET A 156 8.03 -0.09 0.50
C MET A 156 7.12 -0.12 -0.74
N ALA A 157 5.89 -0.61 -0.59
CA ALA A 157 4.90 -0.60 -1.66
C ALA A 157 4.56 0.83 -2.13
N ALA A 158 4.32 1.73 -1.18
CA ALA A 158 4.01 3.12 -1.49
C ALA A 158 5.17 3.84 -2.20
N GLU A 159 6.40 3.63 -1.75
CA GLU A 159 7.61 4.20 -2.36
C GLU A 159 7.85 3.66 -3.78
N ARG A 160 7.75 2.33 -3.97
CA ARG A 160 7.90 1.69 -5.30
C ARG A 160 6.83 2.07 -6.30
N SER A 161 5.65 2.51 -5.84
CA SER A 161 4.55 2.92 -6.72
C SER A 161 4.76 4.27 -7.42
N GLY A 162 5.90 4.92 -7.21
CA GLY A 162 6.15 6.28 -7.71
C GLY A 162 5.51 7.36 -6.83
N GLY A 163 5.20 7.03 -5.57
CA GLY A 163 4.59 7.94 -4.61
C GLY A 163 3.07 8.10 -4.79
N LEU A 164 2.55 9.31 -4.54
CA LEU A 164 1.11 9.61 -4.45
C LEU A 164 0.36 9.63 -5.81
N GLN A 165 0.89 9.00 -6.85
CA GLN A 165 0.16 8.88 -8.12
C GLN A 165 -1.19 8.20 -7.87
N GLU A 166 -2.25 8.80 -8.44
CA GLU A 166 -3.64 8.58 -8.03
C GLU A 166 -4.10 7.11 -7.98
N MET A 167 -3.51 6.23 -8.78
CA MET A 167 -3.94 4.83 -8.86
C MET A 167 -3.55 3.99 -7.62
N LYS A 168 -2.55 4.39 -6.82
CA LYS A 168 -2.02 3.55 -5.71
C LYS A 168 -2.03 4.24 -4.34
N ARG A 169 -2.84 5.30 -4.19
CA ARG A 169 -3.07 6.02 -2.90
C ARG A 169 -3.51 5.10 -1.74
N HIS A 170 -4.08 3.93 -2.02
CA HIS A 170 -4.50 2.99 -0.99
C HIS A 170 -3.32 2.40 -0.20
N TYR A 171 -2.11 2.30 -0.77
CA TYR A 171 -0.92 1.80 -0.05
C TYR A 171 -0.57 2.67 1.16
N TRP A 172 -0.54 3.99 0.98
CA TRP A 172 -0.38 4.93 2.10
C TRP A 172 -1.52 4.79 3.13
N GLY A 173 -2.73 4.48 2.67
CA GLY A 173 -3.86 4.19 3.56
C GLY A 173 -3.60 2.97 4.47
N TYR A 174 -3.08 1.88 3.92
CA TYR A 174 -2.70 0.70 4.71
C TYR A 174 -1.49 0.98 5.61
N TYR A 175 -0.51 1.74 5.13
CA TYR A 175 0.64 2.16 5.95
C TYR A 175 0.19 2.93 7.20
N TYR A 176 -0.61 3.99 7.04
CA TYR A 176 -1.06 4.80 8.18
C TYR A 176 -2.00 4.03 9.12
N ARG A 177 -2.88 3.19 8.59
CA ARG A 177 -3.76 2.34 9.43
C ARG A 177 -2.97 1.32 10.23
N THR A 178 -1.95 0.71 9.64
CA THR A 178 -1.08 -0.26 10.35
C THR A 178 -0.29 0.43 11.45
N ARG A 179 0.25 1.64 11.20
CA ARG A 179 0.87 2.48 12.24
C ARG A 179 -0.11 2.86 13.34
N ALA A 180 -1.35 3.20 12.98
CA ALA A 180 -2.40 3.53 13.95
C ALA A 180 -2.76 2.33 14.84
N LYS A 181 -2.85 1.11 14.29
CA LYS A 181 -3.05 -0.13 15.07
C LYS A 181 -1.93 -0.33 16.10
N LEU A 182 -0.67 -0.13 15.71
CA LEU A 182 0.47 -0.26 16.62
C LEU A 182 0.42 0.79 17.73
N LEU A 183 0.13 2.05 17.39
CA LEU A 183 0.00 3.13 18.37
C LEU A 183 -1.17 2.87 19.34
N ALA A 184 -2.32 2.46 18.81
CA ALA A 184 -3.49 2.08 19.59
C ALA A 184 -3.21 0.97 20.60
N GLN A 185 -2.49 -0.07 20.19
CA GLN A 185 -2.09 -1.17 21.07
C GLN A 185 -1.07 -0.73 22.12
N ALA A 186 -0.08 0.08 21.75
CA ALA A 186 0.97 0.52 22.64
C ALA A 186 0.46 1.48 23.73
N GLU A 187 -0.46 2.38 23.37
CA GLU A 187 -0.99 3.40 24.28
C GLU A 187 -2.38 3.07 24.85
N ASN A 188 -2.94 1.92 24.50
CA ASN A 188 -4.32 1.54 24.82
C ASN A 188 -5.33 2.66 24.47
N MET A 189 -5.16 3.22 23.27
CA MET A 189 -5.96 4.35 22.77
C MET A 189 -6.94 3.92 21.68
N ASP A 190 -7.95 4.75 21.44
CA ASP A 190 -8.90 4.58 20.35
C ASP A 190 -8.18 4.55 18.98
N GLU A 191 -8.44 3.52 18.16
CA GLU A 191 -7.76 3.33 16.88
C GLU A 191 -8.07 4.44 15.85
N ARG A 192 -9.28 5.02 15.88
CA ARG A 192 -9.64 6.13 14.97
C ARG A 192 -8.88 7.39 15.41
N LEU A 193 -8.76 7.61 16.72
CA LEU A 193 -7.92 8.69 17.26
C LEU A 193 -6.43 8.47 16.91
N ALA A 194 -5.92 7.25 17.06
CA ALA A 194 -4.54 6.91 16.72
C ALA A 194 -4.23 7.23 15.25
N LEU A 195 -5.17 6.95 14.34
CA LEU A 195 -5.03 7.31 12.93
C LEU A 195 -4.97 8.84 12.73
N ALA A 196 -5.83 9.59 13.42
CA ALA A 196 -5.80 11.05 13.35
C ALA A 196 -4.47 11.63 13.90
N GLU A 197 -3.92 11.08 14.97
CA GLU A 197 -2.61 11.48 15.52
C GLU A 197 -1.47 11.19 14.55
N ILE A 198 -1.43 10.00 13.95
CA ILE A 198 -0.42 9.65 12.95
C ILE A 198 -0.45 10.62 11.77
N LEU A 199 -1.64 10.91 11.23
CA LEU A 199 -1.81 11.83 10.10
C LEU A 199 -1.48 13.28 10.48
N TYR A 200 -1.87 13.70 11.70
CA TYR A 200 -1.54 15.03 12.21
C TYR A 200 -0.04 15.21 12.38
N ASN A 201 0.67 14.23 12.96
CA ASN A 201 2.11 14.27 13.14
C ASN A 201 2.86 14.27 11.80
N GLU A 202 2.39 13.49 10.82
CA GLU A 202 2.94 13.50 9.46
C GLU A 202 2.81 14.91 8.84
N LEU A 203 1.63 15.53 8.94
CA LEU A 203 1.38 16.89 8.46
C LEU A 203 2.26 17.95 9.15
N GLN A 204 2.52 17.80 10.46
CA GLN A 204 3.42 18.69 11.18
C GLN A 204 4.89 18.51 10.74
N SER A 205 5.30 17.28 10.43
CA SER A 205 6.67 17.02 9.96
C SER A 205 6.92 17.58 8.56
N GLU A 206 5.93 17.54 7.65
CA GLU A 206 6.01 18.20 6.33
C GLU A 206 6.09 19.74 6.45
N ARG A 207 5.47 20.35 7.46
CA ARG A 207 5.61 21.80 7.72
C ARG A 207 7.00 22.22 8.19
N PHE A 208 7.84 21.30 8.67
CA PHE A 208 9.20 21.59 9.15
C PHE A 208 10.31 21.24 8.15
N THR A 209 10.01 20.60 7.01
CA THR A 209 10.92 20.51 5.86
C THR A 209 10.65 21.64 4.87
N GLY A 210 10.61 22.87 5.38
CA GLY A 210 10.72 24.08 4.58
C GLY A 210 12.15 24.22 4.02
N SER A 211 12.52 23.37 3.06
CA SER A 211 13.54 23.73 2.08
C SER A 211 12.82 24.32 0.88
N ALA A 212 12.88 25.66 0.80
CA ALA A 212 12.50 26.41 -0.37
C ALA A 212 13.22 25.84 -1.61
N GLY A 213 12.51 25.08 -2.46
CA GLY A 213 13.10 24.58 -3.70
C GLY A 213 12.43 23.41 -4.41
N ALA A 214 11.47 22.70 -3.81
CA ALA A 214 10.84 21.56 -4.49
C ALA A 214 9.43 21.90 -4.99
N ALA A 215 9.35 22.36 -6.24
CA ALA A 215 8.10 22.59 -6.99
C ALA A 215 7.35 21.29 -7.37
N GLY A 216 7.21 20.36 -6.40
CA GLY A 216 6.49 19.09 -6.54
C GLY A 216 5.83 18.59 -5.26
N MET A 217 5.87 19.35 -4.15
CA MET A 217 5.37 18.92 -2.83
C MET A 217 3.91 19.32 -2.53
N ASP A 218 3.23 20.05 -3.42
CA ASP A 218 1.85 20.50 -3.13
C ASP A 218 0.85 19.32 -3.08
N GLY A 219 1.13 18.20 -3.75
CA GLY A 219 0.23 17.04 -3.79
C GLY A 219 0.20 16.20 -2.49
N SER A 220 1.29 16.14 -1.71
CA SER A 220 1.35 15.28 -0.51
C SER A 220 0.61 15.84 0.68
N SER A 221 0.81 17.12 0.94
CA SER A 221 0.14 17.82 2.03
C SER A 221 -1.38 17.88 1.83
N ILE A 222 -1.86 17.95 0.58
CA ILE A 222 -3.28 17.91 0.24
C ILE A 222 -3.86 16.51 0.54
N ASP A 223 -3.20 15.42 0.12
CA ASP A 223 -3.68 14.06 0.39
C ASP A 223 -3.71 13.74 1.90
N ILE A 224 -2.72 14.20 2.67
CA ILE A 224 -2.68 13.99 4.13
C ILE A 224 -3.79 14.80 4.82
N LYS A 225 -4.02 16.06 4.43
CA LYS A 225 -5.13 16.86 4.96
C LYS A 225 -6.48 16.23 4.67
N ASP A 226 -6.70 15.72 3.46
CA ASP A 226 -7.94 15.04 3.10
C ASP A 226 -8.17 13.76 3.92
N ARG A 227 -7.11 12.98 4.15
CA ARG A 227 -7.18 11.79 5.03
C ARG A 227 -7.45 12.18 6.47
N LEU A 228 -6.79 13.21 6.98
CA LEU A 228 -6.97 13.69 8.34
C LEU A 228 -8.41 14.19 8.54
N PHE A 229 -8.94 14.95 7.58
CA PHE A 229 -10.32 15.40 7.58
C PHE A 229 -11.29 14.21 7.67
N ARG A 230 -11.10 13.16 6.84
CA ARG A 230 -11.93 11.95 6.89
C ARG A 230 -11.81 11.23 8.23
N ALA A 231 -10.60 11.06 8.76
CA ALA A 231 -10.39 10.42 10.06
C ALA A 231 -11.09 11.17 11.20
N LEU A 232 -10.99 12.51 11.22
CA LEU A 232 -11.67 13.35 12.22
C LEU A 232 -13.20 13.29 12.09
N LYS A 233 -13.71 13.23 10.85
CA LYS A 233 -15.13 13.04 10.60
C LYS A 233 -15.62 11.68 11.09
N ASP A 234 -14.86 10.61 10.85
CA ASP A 234 -15.18 9.25 11.28
C ASP A 234 -15.18 9.12 12.81
N ILE A 235 -14.35 9.89 13.52
CA ILE A 235 -14.40 9.98 15.00
C ILE A 235 -15.69 10.67 15.45
N LYS A 236 -16.06 11.78 14.80
CA LYS A 236 -17.18 12.66 15.22
C LYS A 236 -18.54 12.17 14.77
N THR A 237 -18.60 11.13 13.96
CA THR A 237 -19.83 10.52 13.46
C THR A 237 -20.02 9.15 14.13
N PRO A 238 -20.84 9.05 15.19
CA PRO A 238 -21.14 7.76 15.82
C PRO A 238 -21.75 6.79 14.81
N SER A 239 -21.46 5.50 14.97
CA SER A 239 -22.06 4.40 14.20
C SER A 239 -22.56 3.32 15.16
N GLU A 240 -23.30 2.33 14.65
CA GLU A 240 -23.83 1.22 15.48
C GLU A 240 -22.75 0.58 16.35
N ASP A 241 -21.55 0.39 15.78
CA ASP A 241 -20.42 -0.25 16.46
C ASP A 241 -19.42 0.74 17.09
N TYR A 242 -19.70 2.04 17.11
CA TYR A 242 -18.74 3.04 17.56
C TYR A 242 -19.38 4.27 18.20
N THR A 243 -19.08 4.47 19.49
CA THR A 243 -19.39 5.69 20.21
C THR A 243 -18.09 6.27 20.80
N PRO A 244 -17.65 7.45 20.34
CA PRO A 244 -16.41 8.06 20.83
C PRO A 244 -16.57 8.53 22.28
N THR A 245 -15.51 8.38 23.08
CA THR A 245 -15.48 8.96 24.43
C THR A 245 -15.30 10.47 24.36
N LYS A 246 -15.62 11.17 25.46
CA LYS A 246 -15.40 12.62 25.56
C LYS A 246 -13.94 13.01 25.30
N GLN A 247 -12.99 12.25 25.87
CA GLN A 247 -11.55 12.50 25.67
C GLN A 247 -11.15 12.42 24.20
N VAL A 248 -11.70 11.44 23.46
CA VAL A 248 -11.45 11.28 22.02
C VAL A 248 -12.03 12.46 21.23
N LEU A 249 -13.24 12.89 21.56
CA LEU A 249 -13.88 14.05 20.92
C LEU A 249 -13.13 15.36 21.18
N ASP A 250 -12.69 15.57 22.43
CA ASP A 250 -11.95 16.76 22.83
C ASP A 250 -10.63 16.85 22.06
N ARG A 251 -9.88 15.74 21.98
CA ARG A 251 -8.61 15.69 21.24
C ARG A 251 -8.81 15.83 19.72
N ALA A 252 -9.81 15.18 19.15
CA ALA A 252 -10.15 15.33 17.73
C ALA A 252 -10.52 16.79 17.41
N SER A 253 -11.20 17.49 18.33
CA SER A 253 -11.55 18.90 18.18
C SER A 253 -10.32 19.81 18.26
N GLU A 254 -9.38 19.52 19.14
CA GLU A 254 -8.08 20.23 19.20
C GLU A 254 -7.31 20.12 17.87
N ILE A 255 -7.18 18.89 17.33
CA ILE A 255 -6.51 18.66 16.04
C ILE A 255 -7.25 19.41 14.92
N SER A 256 -8.59 19.34 14.90
CA SER A 256 -9.42 20.02 13.91
C SER A 256 -9.17 21.53 13.92
N GLN A 257 -9.10 22.15 15.09
CA GLN A 257 -8.86 23.58 15.23
C GLN A 257 -7.45 23.96 14.78
N LYS A 258 -6.42 23.16 15.11
CA LYS A 258 -5.03 23.45 14.72
C LYS A 258 -4.78 23.36 13.22
N VAL A 259 -5.49 22.49 12.52
CA VAL A 259 -5.26 22.24 11.08
C VAL A 259 -6.25 22.99 10.20
N PHE A 260 -7.51 23.13 10.63
CA PHE A 260 -8.62 23.56 9.79
C PHE A 260 -9.39 24.78 10.34
N ALA A 261 -8.83 25.56 11.27
CA ALA A 261 -9.47 26.79 11.77
C ALA A 261 -9.94 27.71 10.63
N ASP A 262 -9.12 27.87 9.60
CA ASP A 262 -9.39 28.78 8.47
C ASP A 262 -10.21 28.12 7.35
N ALA A 263 -10.54 26.83 7.46
CA ALA A 263 -11.23 26.07 6.42
C ALA A 263 -12.76 26.22 6.45
N HIS A 264 -13.28 27.09 7.32
CA HIS A 264 -14.72 27.32 7.50
C HIS A 264 -15.51 26.01 7.70
N LEU A 265 -15.00 25.16 8.58
CA LEU A 265 -15.62 23.88 8.96
C LEU A 265 -16.26 23.97 10.35
N CYS A 266 -17.42 23.34 10.54
CA CYS A 266 -18.00 23.17 11.85
C CYS A 266 -17.09 22.29 12.71
N LEU A 267 -16.57 22.80 13.83
CA LEU A 267 -15.68 22.00 14.68
C LEU A 267 -16.39 20.81 15.34
N ASN A 268 -17.72 20.80 15.43
CA ASN A 268 -18.47 19.70 16.03
C ASN A 268 -18.67 18.51 15.06
N CYS A 269 -19.00 18.77 13.78
CA CYS A 269 -19.31 17.71 12.81
C CYS A 269 -18.47 17.73 11.53
N ILE A 270 -17.52 18.67 11.42
CA ILE A 270 -16.55 18.80 10.31
C ILE A 270 -17.23 19.15 8.97
N GLN A 271 -18.51 19.56 8.99
CA GLN A 271 -19.22 20.01 7.80
C GLN A 271 -18.80 21.44 7.41
N PRO A 272 -18.49 21.70 6.13
CA PRO A 272 -18.29 23.05 5.65
C PRO A 272 -19.56 23.87 5.82
N TYR A 273 -19.42 25.12 6.24
CA TYR A 273 -20.54 26.05 6.41
C TYR A 273 -20.31 27.33 5.60
N GLY A 274 -21.41 27.89 5.10
CA GLY A 274 -21.40 29.01 4.17
C GLY A 274 -21.04 30.35 4.83
N PRO A 275 -20.66 31.35 4.04
CA PRO A 275 -20.41 32.68 4.56
C PRO A 275 -21.69 33.28 5.15
N GLY A 276 -21.57 33.92 6.31
CA GLY A 276 -22.69 34.52 7.04
C GLY A 276 -23.52 33.55 7.87
N GLU A 277 -23.23 32.24 7.85
CA GLU A 277 -23.92 31.28 8.73
C GLU A 277 -23.40 31.40 10.17
N SER A 278 -24.33 31.49 11.13
CA SER A 278 -24.03 31.51 12.58
C SER A 278 -24.20 30.14 13.24
N PHE A 279 -24.84 29.19 12.56
CA PHE A 279 -25.06 27.83 13.02
C PHE A 279 -24.77 26.85 11.90
N CYS A 280 -24.19 25.70 12.23
CA CYS A 280 -23.98 24.62 11.28
C CYS A 280 -25.34 24.02 10.88
N THR A 281 -25.62 23.99 9.58
CA THR A 281 -26.86 23.44 9.02
C THR A 281 -27.02 21.93 9.27
N ALA A 282 -25.93 21.20 9.49
CA ALA A 282 -25.95 19.76 9.72
C ALA A 282 -26.20 19.36 11.18
N CYS A 283 -25.64 20.08 12.15
CA CYS A 283 -25.72 19.69 13.57
C CYS A 283 -26.23 20.79 14.52
N GLY A 284 -26.58 21.96 14.01
CA GLY A 284 -27.14 23.08 14.79
C GLY A 284 -26.16 23.76 15.74
N THR A 285 -24.89 23.34 15.77
CA THR A 285 -23.87 23.95 16.65
C THR A 285 -23.50 25.35 16.15
N ALA A 286 -23.31 26.30 17.06
CA ALA A 286 -22.84 27.64 16.71
C ALA A 286 -21.46 27.56 16.03
N VAL A 287 -21.27 28.33 14.96
CA VAL A 287 -20.03 28.40 14.17
C VAL A 287 -19.52 29.84 14.10
N GLN A 288 -18.22 29.99 13.84
CA GLN A 288 -17.60 31.31 13.70
C GLN A 288 -18.07 31.95 12.39
N VAL A 289 -18.86 33.01 12.47
CA VAL A 289 -19.35 33.70 11.28
C VAL A 289 -18.18 34.26 10.47
N TRP A 290 -18.11 33.93 9.18
CA TRP A 290 -17.13 34.47 8.23
C TRP A 290 -17.81 35.10 7.01
N GLY A 291 -17.06 35.87 6.23
CA GLY A 291 -17.56 36.45 5.00
C GLY A 291 -18.70 37.46 5.21
N GLN A 292 -18.72 38.19 6.33
CA GLN A 292 -19.63 39.33 6.56
C GLN A 292 -18.89 40.66 6.47
N CYS A 293 -19.58 41.71 6.01
CA CYS A 293 -19.04 43.06 6.00
C CYS A 293 -18.98 43.63 7.43
N ASN A 294 -17.82 44.10 7.87
CA ASN A 294 -17.64 44.71 9.19
C ASN A 294 -18.52 45.95 9.45
N LYS A 295 -19.02 46.63 8.40
CA LYS A 295 -19.83 47.85 8.55
C LYS A 295 -21.34 47.59 8.53
N CYS A 296 -21.80 46.72 7.63
CA CYS A 296 -23.24 46.51 7.41
C CYS A 296 -23.71 45.09 7.74
N HIS A 297 -22.80 44.21 8.19
CA HIS A 297 -23.03 42.81 8.57
C HIS A 297 -23.69 41.93 7.51
N LYS A 298 -23.89 42.44 6.29
CA LYS A 298 -24.33 41.65 5.14
C LYS A 298 -23.22 40.69 4.71
N THR A 299 -23.63 39.50 4.27
CA THR A 299 -22.72 38.50 3.70
C THR A 299 -22.09 39.01 2.41
N ILE A 300 -20.78 38.88 2.31
CA ILE A 300 -19.94 39.35 1.20
C ILE A 300 -19.07 38.25 0.57
N ALA A 301 -19.25 36.97 0.91
CA ALA A 301 -18.72 35.79 0.18
C ALA A 301 -17.32 35.95 -0.46
N GLY A 302 -16.35 36.54 0.26
CA GLY A 302 -14.97 36.72 -0.23
C GLY A 302 -14.73 37.93 -1.16
N ALA A 303 -15.72 38.80 -1.38
CA ALA A 303 -15.57 40.02 -2.16
C ALA A 303 -14.61 41.02 -1.48
N LYS A 304 -13.66 41.58 -2.25
CA LYS A 304 -12.70 42.59 -1.76
C LYS A 304 -13.37 43.86 -1.21
N TYR A 305 -14.54 44.20 -1.73
CA TYR A 305 -15.36 45.33 -1.29
C TYR A 305 -16.80 44.87 -1.10
N CYS A 306 -17.46 45.40 -0.08
CA CYS A 306 -18.86 45.13 0.17
C CYS A 306 -19.72 45.73 -0.96
N PRO A 307 -20.52 44.93 -1.70
CA PRO A 307 -21.36 45.43 -2.79
C PRO A 307 -22.50 46.32 -2.30
N TYR A 308 -22.81 46.29 -1.00
CA TYR A 308 -23.92 47.05 -0.41
C TYR A 308 -23.50 48.39 0.18
N CYS A 309 -22.23 48.56 0.57
CA CYS A 309 -21.78 49.78 1.26
C CYS A 309 -20.38 50.25 0.87
N GLY A 310 -19.74 49.60 -0.11
CA GLY A 310 -18.42 49.96 -0.64
C GLY A 310 -17.24 49.77 0.31
N THR A 311 -17.47 49.28 1.53
CA THR A 311 -16.41 49.12 2.54
C THR A 311 -15.49 47.96 2.17
N ALA A 312 -14.18 48.17 2.22
CA ALA A 312 -13.18 47.12 1.99
C ALA A 312 -13.38 45.98 3.00
N ALA A 313 -13.34 44.74 2.53
CA ALA A 313 -13.41 43.57 3.40
C ALA A 313 -12.15 43.53 4.27
N ALA A 314 -12.31 43.46 5.60
CA ALA A 314 -11.17 43.10 6.43
C ALA A 314 -10.86 41.63 6.15
N THR A 315 -9.72 41.38 5.53
CA THR A 315 -9.11 40.06 5.50
C THR A 315 -8.77 39.67 6.94
N LYS A 316 -9.57 38.77 7.51
CA LYS A 316 -9.11 37.80 8.49
C LYS A 316 -9.47 36.42 7.97
#